data_AF-A0A8C3FHE8-F1
#
_entry.id   AF-A0A8C3FHE8-F1
#
_cell.length_a   1.000
_cell.length_b   1.000
_cell.length_c   1.000
_cell.angle_alpha   90.00
_cell.angle_beta   90.00
_cell.angle_gamma   90.00
#
_symmetry.space_group_name_H-M   'P 1'
#
loop_
_entity.id
_entity.type
_entity.pdbx_description
1 polymer ?
#
loop_
_entity_poly.entity_id
_entity_poly.type
_entity_poly.pdbx_seq_one_letter_code
_entity_poly.pdbx_strand_id
1 'polypeptide(L)'
;HLAGESFWEGENCQRLCRCDGSSHAVQCSRSACAPGEFCGTRKGVYGCHERTNGICWASGLPHYTTFDGKRYNSQSTCRYVFAELCGASKSLPFFRVEVKNGNLNFRNPRVSFIYRVELWLRTGHFNSHVVLERGKDVLVSEWIPGQSAPCPSIR
;
A
#
# COMPACT_ATOMS: atom_id res chain seq x y z
N HIS A 1 15.13 21.41 11.42
CA HIS A 1 14.78 22.29 10.29
C HIS A 1 15.73 23.48 10.27
N LEU A 2 16.19 23.85 9.08
CA LEU A 2 17.09 24.97 8.83
C LEU A 2 16.34 26.30 8.96
N ALA A 3 17.11 27.38 9.18
CA ALA A 3 16.58 28.74 9.16
C ALA A 3 15.85 29.02 7.83
N GLY A 4 14.62 29.50 7.92
CA GLY A 4 13.77 29.78 6.75
C GLY A 4 13.01 28.59 6.16
N GLU A 5 13.30 27.35 6.60
CA GLU A 5 12.66 26.13 6.11
C GLU A 5 11.19 26.04 6.58
N SER A 6 10.33 25.50 5.71
CA SER A 6 8.94 25.15 6.03
C SER A 6 8.73 23.65 6.04
N PHE A 7 7.93 23.16 6.99
CA PHE A 7 7.66 21.74 7.18
C PHE A 7 6.24 21.50 7.71
N TRP A 8 5.70 20.32 7.43
CA TRP A 8 4.36 19.92 7.86
C TRP A 8 4.40 19.21 9.22
N GLU A 9 3.41 19.49 10.06
CA GLU A 9 3.25 18.90 11.39
C GLU A 9 1.79 18.41 11.60
N GLY A 10 1.64 17.34 12.38
CA GLY A 10 0.36 16.77 12.79
C GLY A 10 -0.16 15.68 11.84
N GLU A 11 -1.09 14.86 12.33
CA GLU A 11 -1.73 13.82 11.53
C GLU A 11 -2.53 14.46 10.39
N ASN A 12 -2.28 14.03 9.14
CA ASN A 12 -2.89 14.57 7.93
C ASN A 12 -2.55 16.04 7.59
N CYS A 13 -1.34 16.51 7.90
CA CYS A 13 -0.83 17.81 7.42
C CYS A 13 -1.68 19.00 7.91
N GLN A 14 -2.17 18.92 9.14
CA GLN A 14 -3.06 19.94 9.73
C GLN A 14 -2.35 21.26 10.04
N ARG A 15 -1.02 21.26 10.12
CA ARG A 15 -0.21 22.44 10.45
C ARG A 15 0.95 22.58 9.47
N LEU A 16 1.15 23.79 8.97
CA LEU A 16 2.35 24.18 8.24
C LEU A 16 3.17 25.13 9.12
N CYS A 17 4.41 24.73 9.39
CA CYS A 17 5.34 25.44 10.24
C CYS A 17 6.47 26.04 9.41
N ARG A 18 7.00 27.18 9.86
CA ARG A 18 8.19 27.83 9.30
C ARG A 18 9.13 28.23 10.42
N CYS A 19 10.42 27.95 10.22
CA CYS A 19 11.47 28.43 11.11
C CYS A 19 11.86 29.85 10.71
N ASP A 20 11.66 30.83 11.60
CA ASP A 20 12.16 32.19 11.42
C ASP A 20 13.68 32.18 11.58
N GLY A 21 14.40 32.54 10.52
CA GLY A 21 15.87 32.53 10.51
C GLY A 21 16.52 33.60 11.41
N SER A 22 15.75 34.59 11.85
CA SER A 22 16.22 35.71 12.67
C SER A 22 16.00 35.45 14.15
N SER A 23 14.81 34.97 14.51
CA SER A 23 14.44 34.72 15.91
C SER A 23 14.65 33.27 16.35
N HIS A 24 14.96 32.36 15.42
CA HIS A 24 14.96 30.90 15.62
C HIS A 24 13.62 30.34 16.12
N ALA A 25 12.55 31.13 16.10
CA ALA A 25 11.23 30.70 16.52
C ALA A 25 10.52 29.91 15.41
N VAL A 26 9.81 28.86 15.78
CA VAL A 26 8.95 28.11 14.87
C VAL A 26 7.55 28.70 14.92
N GLN A 27 7.07 29.17 13.77
CA GLN A 27 5.70 29.69 13.62
C GLN A 27 4.87 28.70 12.82
N CYS A 28 3.76 28.24 13.40
CA CYS A 28 2.87 27.27 12.76
C CYS A 28 1.47 27.84 12.58
N SER A 29 0.87 27.54 11.43
CA SER A 29 -0.50 27.91 11.11
C SER A 29 -1.31 26.66 10.73
N ARG A 30 -2.62 26.69 10.94
CA ARG A 30 -3.50 25.61 10.44
C ARG A 30 -3.47 25.61 8.92
N SER A 31 -3.34 24.43 8.35
CA SER A 31 -3.30 24.24 6.91
C SER A 31 -3.91 22.88 6.54
N ALA A 32 -4.11 22.66 5.26
CA ALA A 32 -4.57 21.39 4.69
C ALA A 32 -4.03 21.26 3.27
N CYS A 33 -3.93 20.02 2.79
CA CYS A 33 -3.54 19.78 1.39
C CYS A 33 -4.58 20.29 0.42
N ALA A 34 -4.14 20.72 -0.77
CA ALA A 34 -5.03 21.18 -1.80
C ALA A 34 -5.92 20.03 -2.32
N PRO A 35 -7.07 20.34 -2.96
CA PRO A 35 -7.86 19.33 -3.64
C PRO A 35 -6.99 18.55 -4.65
N GLY A 36 -7.05 17.22 -4.60
CA GLY A 36 -6.22 16.35 -5.45
C GLY A 36 -4.83 16.02 -4.86
N GLU A 37 -4.48 16.54 -3.69
CA GLU A 37 -3.29 16.12 -2.96
C GLU A 37 -3.61 15.08 -1.87
N PHE A 38 -2.59 14.36 -1.43
CA PHE A 38 -2.63 13.53 -0.24
C PHE A 38 -1.55 13.98 0.74
N CYS A 39 -1.85 13.91 2.03
CA CYS A 39 -0.84 14.08 3.06
C CYS A 39 -0.11 12.76 3.28
N GLY A 40 1.21 12.77 3.23
CA GLY A 40 2.02 11.61 3.53
C GLY A 40 3.50 11.82 3.20
N THR A 41 4.27 10.74 3.28
CA THR A 41 5.68 10.75 2.90
C THR A 41 5.83 10.30 1.45
N ARG A 42 6.45 11.11 0.60
CA ARG A 42 6.82 10.74 -0.77
C ARG A 42 8.31 10.98 -0.96
N LYS A 43 9.06 9.97 -1.40
CA LYS A 43 10.52 10.05 -1.58
C LYS A 43 11.25 10.57 -0.32
N GLY A 44 10.76 10.19 0.86
CA GLY A 44 11.33 10.58 2.15
C GLY A 44 10.92 11.96 2.68
N VAL A 45 10.10 12.73 1.95
CA VAL A 45 9.63 14.06 2.38
C VAL A 45 8.17 13.97 2.83
N TYR A 46 7.90 14.31 4.08
CA TYR A 46 6.53 14.37 4.63
C TYR A 46 5.86 15.70 4.25
N GLY A 47 4.64 15.62 3.72
CA GLY A 47 3.85 16.80 3.36
C GLY A 47 2.69 16.51 2.43
N CYS A 48 2.16 17.55 1.81
CA CYS A 48 1.16 17.42 0.76
C CYS A 48 1.82 17.12 -0.58
N HIS A 49 1.31 16.09 -1.26
CA HIS A 49 1.82 15.64 -2.55
C HIS A 49 0.66 15.40 -3.51
N GLU A 50 0.85 15.71 -4.79
CA GLU A 50 -0.13 15.38 -5.83
C GLU A 50 -0.48 13.89 -5.83
N ARG A 51 -1.78 13.59 -5.88
CA ARG A 51 -2.28 12.24 -6.12
C ARG A 51 -1.96 11.89 -7.57
N THR A 52 -0.92 11.09 -7.73
CA THR A 52 -0.52 10.53 -9.02
C THR A 52 -0.75 9.02 -8.98
N ASN A 53 -1.00 8.42 -10.14
CA ASN A 53 -1.05 6.97 -10.24
C ASN A 53 0.34 6.42 -9.89
N GLY A 54 0.41 5.61 -8.84
CA GLY A 54 1.62 4.89 -8.44
C GLY A 54 1.55 3.44 -8.86
N ILE A 55 2.69 2.86 -9.24
CA ILE A 55 2.83 1.43 -9.47
C ILE A 55 3.71 0.87 -8.35
N CYS A 56 3.19 -0.09 -7.59
CA CYS A 56 4.00 -0.96 -6.76
C CYS A 56 4.15 -2.32 -7.47
N TRP A 57 5.27 -2.99 -7.27
CA TRP A 57 5.48 -4.33 -7.82
C TRP A 57 6.39 -5.16 -6.91
N ALA A 58 6.23 -6.47 -7.01
CA ALA A 58 7.03 -7.45 -6.30
C ALA A 58 7.50 -8.52 -7.30
N SER A 59 8.73 -8.99 -7.16
CA SER A 59 9.31 -10.00 -8.06
C SER A 59 9.93 -11.17 -7.30
N GLY A 60 10.26 -12.23 -8.05
CA GLY A 60 10.56 -13.59 -7.54
C GLY A 60 11.42 -13.65 -6.28
N LEU A 61 12.66 -13.16 -6.34
CA LEU A 61 13.43 -12.85 -5.12
C LEU A 61 12.78 -11.61 -4.51
N PRO A 62 12.37 -11.60 -3.24
CA PRO A 62 11.43 -10.64 -2.65
C PRO A 62 11.98 -9.21 -2.61
N HIS A 63 12.04 -8.63 -3.80
CA HIS A 63 12.35 -7.27 -4.16
C HIS A 63 11.00 -6.58 -4.29
N TYR A 64 10.73 -5.70 -3.34
CA TYR A 64 9.52 -4.91 -3.29
C TYR A 64 9.85 -3.49 -3.71
N THR A 65 9.04 -2.94 -4.60
CA THR A 65 9.06 -1.50 -4.91
C THR A 65 7.73 -0.91 -4.45
N THR A 66 7.80 0.07 -3.54
CA THR A 66 6.63 0.80 -3.05
C THR A 66 6.12 1.81 -4.09
N PHE A 67 4.90 2.32 -3.90
CA PHE A 67 4.28 3.30 -4.80
C PHE A 67 5.09 4.58 -5.02
N ASP A 68 5.91 4.97 -4.03
CA ASP A 68 6.82 6.13 -4.12
C ASP A 68 8.20 5.78 -4.70
N GLY A 69 8.39 4.54 -5.17
CA GLY A 69 9.57 4.06 -5.87
C GLY A 69 10.69 3.53 -4.97
N LYS A 70 10.47 3.41 -3.66
CA LYS A 70 11.49 2.90 -2.73
C LYS A 70 11.59 1.37 -2.81
N ARG A 71 12.83 0.88 -2.83
CA ARG A 71 13.15 -0.55 -2.99
C ARG A 71 13.50 -1.19 -1.65
N TYR A 72 13.01 -2.40 -1.43
CA TYR A 72 13.26 -3.20 -0.24
C TYR A 72 13.47 -4.66 -0.60
N ASN A 73 14.38 -5.33 0.11
CA ASN A 73 14.64 -6.76 -0.03
C ASN A 73 14.30 -7.45 1.28
N SER A 74 13.42 -8.45 1.27
CA SER A 74 13.03 -9.16 2.49
C SER A 74 12.98 -10.68 2.28
N GLN A 75 14.00 -11.38 2.78
CA GLN A 75 14.12 -12.84 2.68
C GLN A 75 13.22 -13.61 3.67
N SER A 76 12.20 -12.96 4.21
CA SER A 76 11.25 -13.58 5.13
C SER A 76 10.33 -14.56 4.40
N THR A 77 9.85 -15.57 5.13
CA THR A 77 8.84 -16.55 4.71
C THR A 77 7.44 -16.24 5.26
N CYS A 78 7.26 -15.08 5.89
CA CYS A 78 5.96 -14.66 6.38
C CYS A 78 5.03 -14.23 5.24
N ARG A 79 3.74 -14.12 5.58
CA ARG A 79 2.71 -13.46 4.78
C ARG A 79 2.74 -11.96 5.03
N TYR A 80 2.61 -11.17 3.97
CA TYR A 80 2.65 -9.71 4.03
C TYR A 80 1.44 -9.09 3.35
N VAL A 81 0.89 -8.05 3.97
CA VAL A 81 -0.02 -7.13 3.27
C VAL A 81 0.82 -6.29 2.33
N PHE A 82 0.63 -6.50 1.03
CA PHE A 82 1.38 -5.80 -0.02
C PHE A 82 0.74 -4.46 -0.35
N ALA A 83 -0.59 -4.41 -0.41
CA ALA A 83 -1.36 -3.18 -0.57
C ALA A 83 -2.77 -3.35 0.02
N GLU A 84 -3.23 -2.37 0.79
CA GLU A 84 -4.62 -2.27 1.26
C GLU A 84 -5.02 -0.80 1.39
N LEU A 85 -6.33 -0.53 1.47
CA LEU A 85 -6.81 0.80 1.80
C LEU A 85 -6.47 1.16 3.25
N CYS A 86 -5.83 2.32 3.45
CA CYS A 86 -5.64 2.88 4.77
C CYS A 86 -6.97 3.46 5.30
N GLY A 87 -7.55 2.82 6.32
CA GLY A 87 -8.78 3.28 6.98
C GLY A 87 -10.08 2.90 6.24
N ALA A 88 -11.21 3.14 6.91
CA ALA A 88 -12.53 2.86 6.36
C ALA A 88 -12.98 4.02 5.45
N SER A 89 -12.56 3.99 4.18
CA SER A 89 -13.15 4.89 3.18
C SER A 89 -14.55 4.41 2.83
N LYS A 90 -15.57 5.23 3.12
CA LYS A 90 -16.96 4.92 2.73
C LYS A 90 -17.20 5.04 1.21
N SER A 91 -16.30 5.72 0.49
CA SER A 91 -16.45 6.03 -0.93
C SER A 91 -15.65 5.12 -1.86
N LEU A 92 -14.72 4.33 -1.33
CA LEU A 92 -13.89 3.42 -2.14
C LEU A 92 -14.21 1.96 -1.81
N PRO A 93 -14.29 1.08 -2.81
CA PRO A 93 -14.42 -0.34 -2.56
C PRO A 93 -13.21 -0.88 -1.79
N PHE A 94 -13.45 -1.81 -0.88
CA PHE A 94 -12.38 -2.46 -0.14
C PHE A 94 -11.56 -3.34 -1.08
N PHE A 95 -10.23 -3.24 -0.95
CA PHE A 95 -9.32 -4.23 -1.49
C PHE A 95 -8.20 -4.51 -0.53
N ARG A 96 -7.67 -5.73 -0.61
CA ARG A 96 -6.46 -6.16 0.10
C ARG A 96 -5.69 -7.13 -0.77
N VAL A 97 -4.40 -6.88 -0.92
CA VAL A 97 -3.46 -7.73 -1.65
C VAL A 97 -2.47 -8.29 -0.64
N GLU A 98 -2.37 -9.61 -0.58
CA GLU A 98 -1.39 -10.28 0.27
C GLU A 98 -0.48 -11.18 -0.54
N VAL A 99 0.79 -11.17 -0.15
CA VAL A 99 1.85 -11.97 -0.76
C VAL A 99 2.38 -12.95 0.26
N LYS A 100 2.53 -14.21 -0.15
CA LYS A 100 3.13 -15.27 0.66
C LYS A 100 4.49 -15.63 0.08
N ASN A 101 5.49 -15.48 0.92
CA ASN A 101 6.86 -15.85 0.60
C ASN A 101 7.16 -17.21 1.21
N GLY A 102 7.94 -18.03 0.52
CA GLY A 102 8.29 -19.37 1.00
C GLY A 102 9.67 -19.77 0.54
N ASN A 103 10.35 -20.59 1.35
CA ASN A 103 11.50 -21.31 0.86
C ASN A 103 10.98 -22.48 0.01
N LEU A 104 11.18 -22.41 -1.30
CA LEU A 104 10.69 -23.43 -2.23
C LEU A 104 11.74 -24.54 -2.45
N ASN A 105 12.50 -24.90 -1.41
CA ASN A 105 13.56 -25.93 -1.43
C ASN A 105 14.68 -25.70 -2.44
N PHE A 106 15.01 -24.43 -2.73
CA PHE A 106 16.09 -24.06 -3.65
C PHE A 106 17.48 -24.15 -3.00
N ARG A 107 17.92 -25.33 -2.53
CA ARG A 107 19.26 -25.62 -1.96
C ARG A 107 19.79 -24.71 -0.83
N ASN A 108 19.17 -23.57 -0.55
CA ASN A 108 19.59 -22.53 0.37
C ASN A 108 18.39 -22.11 1.23
N PRO A 109 18.37 -22.45 2.53
CA PRO A 109 17.27 -22.13 3.44
C PRO A 109 17.08 -20.61 3.65
N ARG A 110 18.06 -19.78 3.27
CA ARG A 110 18.07 -18.32 3.48
C ARG A 110 17.39 -17.53 2.35
N VAL A 111 16.87 -18.18 1.33
CA VAL A 111 16.23 -17.52 0.18
C VAL A 111 14.75 -17.87 0.14
N SER A 112 13.89 -16.86 0.12
CA SER A 112 12.46 -17.03 -0.09
C SER A 112 12.04 -16.49 -1.46
N PHE A 113 10.91 -16.98 -1.94
CA PHE A 113 10.28 -16.53 -3.18
C PHE A 113 8.80 -16.29 -2.96
N ILE A 114 8.24 -15.32 -3.69
CA ILE A 114 6.78 -15.17 -3.77
C ILE A 114 6.23 -16.37 -4.54
N TYR A 115 5.35 -17.14 -3.89
CA TYR A 115 4.76 -18.33 -4.51
C TYR A 115 3.23 -18.27 -4.59
N ARG A 116 2.62 -17.36 -3.84
CA ARG A 116 1.17 -17.16 -3.79
C ARG A 116 0.82 -15.71 -3.54
N VAL A 117 -0.11 -15.20 -4.34
CA VAL A 117 -0.74 -13.89 -4.18
C VAL A 117 -2.23 -14.09 -3.98
N GLU A 118 -2.79 -13.40 -3.02
CA GLU A 118 -4.23 -13.43 -2.74
C GLU A 118 -4.76 -12.00 -2.79
N LEU A 119 -5.84 -11.80 -3.54
CA LEU A 119 -6.53 -10.53 -3.71
C LEU A 119 -7.96 -10.68 -3.20
N TRP A 120 -8.33 -9.86 -2.22
CA TRP A 120 -9.71 -9.70 -1.79
C TRP A 120 -10.24 -8.39 -2.33
N LEU A 121 -11.42 -8.45 -2.96
CA LEU A 121 -12.18 -7.30 -3.42
C LEU A 121 -13.56 -7.36 -2.79
N ARG A 122 -14.00 -6.25 -2.19
CA ARG A 122 -15.35 -6.11 -1.67
C ARG A 122 -15.94 -4.78 -2.08
N THR A 123 -17.06 -4.85 -2.77
CA THR A 123 -17.90 -3.71 -3.12
C THR A 123 -19.25 -3.83 -2.39
N GLY A 124 -20.14 -2.86 -2.53
CA GLY A 124 -21.48 -2.93 -1.95
C GLY A 124 -22.34 -4.09 -2.50
N HIS A 125 -21.98 -4.65 -3.65
CA HIS A 125 -22.82 -5.62 -4.38
C HIS A 125 -22.17 -6.98 -4.58
N PHE A 126 -20.84 -7.06 -4.51
CA PHE A 126 -20.13 -8.31 -4.73
C PHE A 126 -18.86 -8.37 -3.89
N ASN A 127 -18.45 -9.58 -3.61
CA ASN A 127 -17.13 -9.86 -3.06
C ASN A 127 -16.44 -10.90 -3.94
N SER A 128 -15.15 -10.75 -4.10
CA SER A 128 -14.31 -11.66 -4.87
C SER A 128 -13.02 -11.94 -4.11
N HIS A 129 -12.60 -13.21 -4.11
CA HIS A 129 -11.27 -13.63 -3.65
C HIS A 129 -10.57 -14.38 -4.79
N VAL A 130 -9.47 -13.79 -5.24
CA VAL A 130 -8.63 -14.30 -6.32
C VAL A 130 -7.34 -14.83 -5.74
N VAL A 131 -6.96 -16.04 -6.14
CA VAL A 131 -5.71 -16.69 -5.72
C VAL A 131 -4.87 -16.99 -6.95
N LEU A 132 -3.65 -16.47 -6.93
CA LEU A 132 -2.63 -16.70 -7.94
C LEU A 132 -1.53 -17.54 -7.29
N GLU A 133 -1.32 -18.76 -7.78
CA GLU A 133 -0.24 -19.65 -7.32
C GLU A 133 0.68 -20.00 -8.49
N ARG A 134 1.99 -20.07 -8.23
CA ARG A 134 2.96 -20.38 -9.28
C ARG A 134 2.65 -21.75 -9.90
N GLY A 135 2.45 -21.77 -11.23
CA GLY A 135 2.22 -22.99 -12.00
C GLY A 135 0.84 -23.62 -11.77
N LYS A 136 -0.12 -22.86 -11.26
CA LYS A 136 -1.51 -23.29 -11.09
C LYS A 136 -2.46 -22.32 -11.79
N ASP A 137 -3.67 -22.81 -12.05
CA ASP A 137 -4.76 -21.99 -12.57
C ASP A 137 -5.15 -20.91 -11.57
N VAL A 138 -5.68 -19.80 -12.09
CA VAL A 138 -6.18 -18.70 -11.28
C VAL A 138 -7.51 -19.12 -10.66
N LEU A 139 -7.54 -19.15 -9.32
CA LEU A 139 -8.78 -19.47 -8.61
C LEU A 139 -9.53 -18.17 -8.33
N VAL A 140 -10.76 -18.07 -8.80
CA VAL A 140 -11.65 -16.93 -8.54
C VAL A 140 -12.88 -17.44 -7.79
N SER A 141 -13.14 -16.85 -6.63
CA SER A 141 -14.31 -17.15 -5.81
C SER A 141 -15.14 -15.90 -5.61
N GLU A 142 -16.36 -15.88 -6.13
CA GLU A 142 -17.25 -14.72 -6.10
C GLU A 142 -18.49 -15.01 -5.27
N TRP A 143 -18.94 -14.05 -4.47
CA TRP A 143 -20.22 -14.16 -3.77
C TRP A 143 -20.97 -12.82 -3.70
N ILE A 144 -22.26 -12.90 -3.97
CA ILE A 144 -23.21 -11.77 -3.85
C ILE A 144 -23.93 -11.92 -2.50
N PRO A 145 -23.96 -10.88 -1.63
CA PRO A 145 -24.73 -10.93 -0.40
C PRO A 145 -26.21 -11.25 -0.67
N GLY A 146 -26.71 -12.37 -0.13
CA GLY A 146 -28.11 -12.79 -0.30
C GLY A 146 -28.37 -13.80 -1.43
N GLN A 147 -27.35 -14.25 -2.17
CA GLN A 147 -27.44 -15.40 -3.08
C GLN A 147 -26.60 -16.57 -2.55
N SER A 148 -27.07 -17.80 -2.80
CA SER A 148 -26.28 -19.01 -2.58
C SER A 148 -24.96 -18.93 -3.36
N ALA A 149 -23.84 -19.30 -2.73
CA ALA A 149 -22.50 -19.22 -3.34
C ALA A 149 -22.48 -19.88 -4.73
N PRO A 150 -22.15 -19.15 -5.81
CA PRO A 150 -21.97 -19.77 -7.11
C PRO A 150 -20.72 -20.66 -7.09
N CYS A 151 -20.79 -21.79 -7.80
CA CYS A 151 -19.65 -22.67 -8.00
C CYS A 151 -18.46 -21.90 -8.62
N PRO A 152 -17.20 -22.23 -8.26
CA PRO A 152 -16.03 -21.59 -8.85
C PRO A 152 -16.06 -21.75 -10.38
N SER A 153 -16.09 -20.63 -11.09
CA SER A 153 -16.08 -20.59 -12.55
C SER A 153 -14.64 -20.54 -13.04
N ILE A 154 -14.23 -21.56 -13.79
CA ILE A 154 -12.90 -21.67 -14.43
C ILE A 154 -13.01 -20.99 -15.81
N ARG A 155 -12.16 -20.01 -16.10
CA ARG A 155 -11.80 -19.61 -17.47
C ARG A 155 -10.30 -19.34 -17.55
#